data_AF-A0A8T7ENN1-F1
#
_entry.id   AF-A0A8T7ENN1-F1
#
_cell.length_a   1.000
_cell.length_b   1.000
_cell.length_c   1.000
_cell.angle_alpha   90.00
_cell.angle_beta   90.00
_cell.angle_gamma   90.00
#
_symmetry.space_group_name_H-M   'P 1'
#
loop_
_entity.id
_entity.type
_entity.pdbx_description
1 polymer ?
#
loop_
_entity_poly.entity_id
_entity_poly.type
_entity_poly.pdbx_seq_one_letter_code
_entity_poly.pdbx_strand_id
1 'polypeptide(L)'
;MSLRWRLFATYFLLLVVTLVVIVGALLVFISSRPEPPLTSYQQLASVARLILDEVVPGVTGRLALAQLMQVAEDNDTRILIVDSAESTVQFDTAGLIEQGTSINLERDPTYRLDTRASPR
;
A
#
# COMPACT_ATOMS: atom_id res chain seq x y z
N MET A 1 61.47 5.26 -9.00
CA MET A 1 60.07 5.71 -8.82
C MET A 1 59.95 6.39 -7.47
N SER A 2 59.69 7.69 -7.47
CA SER A 2 59.75 8.53 -6.26
C SER A 2 58.65 8.15 -5.27
N LEU A 3 58.98 8.15 -3.98
CA LEU A 3 58.09 7.85 -2.86
C LEU A 3 56.74 8.61 -2.93
N ARG A 4 56.77 9.80 -3.54
CA ARG A 4 55.63 10.67 -3.83
C ARG A 4 54.58 10.00 -4.73
N TRP A 5 55.00 9.28 -5.76
CA TRP A 5 54.09 8.57 -6.67
C TRP A 5 53.42 7.37 -6.00
N ARG A 6 54.16 6.68 -5.13
CA ARG A 6 53.62 5.55 -4.36
C ARG A 6 52.56 6.01 -3.37
N LEU A 7 52.81 7.10 -2.66
CA LEU A 7 51.81 7.72 -1.78
C LEU A 7 50.57 8.14 -2.57
N PHE A 8 50.76 8.84 -3.69
CA PHE A 8 49.65 9.29 -4.53
C PHE A 8 48.78 8.13 -5.01
N ALA A 9 49.40 7.02 -5.44
CA ALA A 9 48.69 5.82 -5.88
C ALA A 9 47.90 5.16 -4.73
N THR A 10 48.46 5.08 -3.52
CA THR A 10 47.75 4.49 -2.37
C THR A 10 46.55 5.35 -1.94
N TYR A 11 46.71 6.67 -1.87
CA TYR A 11 45.60 7.57 -1.54
C TYR A 11 44.52 7.57 -2.62
N PHE A 12 44.92 7.55 -3.89
CA PHE A 12 43.98 7.45 -5.01
C PHE A 12 43.20 6.13 -4.97
N LEU A 13 43.88 5.01 -4.71
CA LEU A 13 43.24 3.71 -4.56
C LEU A 13 42.24 3.68 -3.39
N LEU A 14 42.63 4.25 -2.23
CA LEU A 14 41.73 4.40 -1.09
C LEU A 14 40.48 5.22 -1.44
N LEU A 15 40.66 6.33 -2.16
CA LEU A 15 39.56 7.19 -2.58
C LEU A 15 38.58 6.47 -3.53
N VAL A 16 39.11 5.71 -4.49
CA VAL A 16 38.27 4.94 -5.42
C VAL A 16 37.49 3.87 -4.65
N VAL A 17 38.13 3.15 -3.74
CA VAL A 17 37.47 2.11 -2.94
C VAL A 17 36.36 2.70 -2.07
N THR A 18 36.60 3.81 -1.38
CA THR A 18 35.56 4.45 -0.55
C THR A 18 34.40 4.97 -1.38
N LEU A 19 34.67 5.55 -2.55
CA LEU A 19 33.63 6.01 -3.47
C LEU A 19 32.74 4.84 -3.94
N VAL A 20 33.34 3.72 -4.32
CA VAL A 20 32.60 2.53 -4.77
C VAL A 20 31.71 1.98 -3.66
N VAL A 21 32.20 1.93 -2.42
CA VAL A 21 31.40 1.47 -1.27
C VAL A 21 30.21 2.40 -1.03
N ILE A 22 30.40 3.72 -1.06
CA ILE A 22 29.33 4.70 -0.86
C ILE A 22 28.26 4.57 -1.97
N VAL A 23 28.69 4.51 -3.23
CA VAL A 23 27.78 4.36 -4.38
C VAL A 23 27.03 3.03 -4.29
N GLY A 24 27.72 1.93 -3.96
CA GLY A 24 27.10 0.62 -3.77
C GLY A 24 26.04 0.63 -2.68
N ALA A 25 26.34 1.24 -1.52
CA ALA A 25 25.38 1.36 -0.43
C ALA A 25 24.15 2.19 -0.82
N LEU A 26 24.34 3.31 -1.55
CA LEU A 26 23.23 4.13 -2.04
C LEU A 26 22.34 3.37 -3.03
N LEU A 27 22.93 2.59 -3.93
CA LEU A 27 22.17 1.77 -4.87
C LEU A 27 21.33 0.70 -4.16
N VAL A 28 21.91 0.01 -3.17
CA VAL A 28 21.17 -0.94 -2.35
C VAL A 28 20.03 -0.25 -1.61
N PHE A 29 20.28 0.92 -1.02
CA PHE A 29 19.26 1.69 -0.30
C PHE A 29 18.10 2.10 -1.21
N ILE A 30 18.38 2.56 -2.43
CA ILE A 30 17.35 2.93 -3.41
C ILE A 30 16.56 1.69 -3.85
N SER A 31 17.26 0.58 -4.13
CA SER A 31 16.62 -0.68 -4.54
C SER A 31 15.82 -1.34 -3.42
N SER A 32 16.13 -1.05 -2.16
CA SER A 32 15.40 -1.58 -1.00
C SER A 32 14.13 -0.81 -0.65
N ARG A 33 13.80 0.27 -1.39
CA ARG A 33 12.49 0.89 -1.24
C ARG A 33 11.46 -0.13 -1.73
N PRO A 34 10.56 -0.65 -0.88
CA PRO A 34 9.43 -1.41 -1.38
C PRO A 34 8.70 -0.50 -2.37
N GLU A 35 8.56 -0.96 -3.62
CA GLU A 35 7.73 -0.25 -4.59
C GLU A 35 6.39 0.02 -3.89
N PRO A 36 5.98 1.29 -3.70
CA PRO A 36 4.61 1.54 -3.27
C PRO A 36 3.75 0.84 -4.31
N PRO A 37 2.87 -0.11 -3.92
CA PRO A 37 2.17 -0.94 -4.89
C PRO A 37 1.06 -0.08 -5.52
N LEU A 38 1.47 0.82 -6.40
CA LEU A 38 0.62 1.86 -7.01
C LEU A 38 -0.52 1.20 -7.77
N THR A 39 -0.28 0.03 -8.38
CA THR A 39 -1.28 -0.71 -9.14
C THR A 39 -2.40 -1.27 -8.25
N SER A 40 -2.05 -1.88 -7.12
CA SER A 40 -3.07 -2.42 -6.21
C SER A 40 -3.82 -1.32 -5.48
N TYR A 41 -3.15 -0.20 -5.14
CA TYR A 41 -3.82 0.97 -4.57
C TYR A 41 -4.74 1.68 -5.56
N GLN A 42 -4.37 1.76 -6.84
CA GLN A 42 -5.23 2.32 -7.89
C GLN A 42 -6.47 1.46 -8.10
N GLN A 43 -6.31 0.13 -8.13
CA GLN A 43 -7.44 -0.81 -8.19
C GLN A 43 -8.33 -0.71 -6.96
N LEU A 44 -7.74 -0.62 -5.76
CA LEU A 44 -8.50 -0.42 -4.53
C LEU A 44 -9.25 0.92 -4.54
N ALA A 45 -8.64 1.98 -5.07
CA ALA A 45 -9.26 3.30 -5.15
C ALA A 45 -10.43 3.32 -6.14
N SER A 46 -10.34 2.61 -7.27
CA SER A 46 -11.47 2.47 -8.20
C SER A 46 -12.61 1.65 -7.60
N VAL A 47 -12.30 0.54 -6.92
CA VAL A 47 -13.30 -0.28 -6.22
C VAL A 47 -13.93 0.50 -5.08
N ALA A 48 -13.14 1.23 -4.29
CA ALA A 48 -13.64 2.07 -3.21
C ALA A 48 -14.54 3.20 -3.71
N ARG A 49 -14.20 3.85 -4.83
CA ARG A 49 -15.07 4.87 -5.45
C ARG A 49 -16.40 4.28 -5.92
N LEU A 50 -16.37 3.12 -6.58
CA LEU A 50 -17.58 2.41 -7.00
C LEU A 50 -18.48 2.09 -5.80
N ILE A 51 -17.89 1.59 -4.70
CA ILE A 51 -18.63 1.28 -3.47
C ILE A 51 -19.14 2.57 -2.81
N LEU A 52 -18.32 3.62 -2.71
CA LEU A 52 -18.68 4.87 -2.02
C LEU A 52 -19.74 5.68 -2.74
N ASP A 53 -19.72 5.75 -4.08
CA ASP A 53 -20.76 6.42 -4.87
C ASP A 53 -22.11 5.73 -4.73
N GLU A 54 -22.12 4.40 -4.56
CA GLU A 54 -23.35 3.61 -4.38
C GLU A 54 -23.85 3.58 -2.91
N VAL A 55 -22.99 3.90 -1.93
CA VAL A 55 -23.25 3.81 -0.47
C VAL A 55 -23.52 5.17 0.19
N VAL A 56 -23.67 6.26 -0.59
CA VAL A 56 -23.97 7.60 -0.07
C VAL A 56 -25.21 7.60 0.85
N PRO A 57 -25.11 8.14 2.08
CA PRO A 57 -26.12 8.00 3.12
C PRO A 57 -27.34 8.88 2.81
N GLY A 58 -28.45 8.23 2.49
CA GLY A 58 -29.74 8.87 2.21
C GLY A 58 -30.64 8.03 1.32
N VAL A 59 -30.02 7.17 0.50
CA VAL A 59 -30.71 6.10 -0.22
C VAL A 59 -30.26 4.81 0.42
N THR A 60 -31.21 3.97 0.80
CA THR A 60 -30.98 2.58 1.17
C THR A 60 -30.45 1.84 -0.06
N GLY A 61 -29.18 2.07 -0.40
CA GLY A 61 -28.47 1.50 -1.54
C GLY A 61 -28.05 0.09 -1.17
N ARG A 62 -29.03 -0.79 -1.20
CA ARG A 62 -28.90 -2.24 -1.06
C ARG A 62 -28.09 -2.75 -2.26
N LEU A 63 -26.78 -2.47 -2.32
CA LEU A 63 -25.88 -3.35 -3.05
C LEU A 63 -26.17 -4.73 -2.49
N ALA A 64 -26.82 -5.56 -3.29
CA ALA A 64 -27.12 -6.91 -2.85
C ALA A 64 -25.78 -7.54 -2.52
N LEU A 65 -25.68 -8.29 -1.42
CA LEU A 65 -24.46 -9.03 -1.06
C LEU A 65 -23.89 -9.80 -2.28
N ALA A 66 -24.77 -10.23 -3.18
CA ALA A 66 -24.45 -10.82 -4.48
C ALA A 66 -23.67 -9.91 -5.44
N GLN A 67 -23.99 -8.61 -5.52
CA GLN A 67 -23.25 -7.65 -6.36
C GLN A 67 -21.86 -7.37 -5.79
N LEU A 68 -21.71 -7.32 -4.45
CA LEU A 68 -20.41 -7.18 -3.81
C LEU A 68 -19.53 -8.41 -4.03
N MET A 69 -20.12 -9.61 -4.01
CA MET A 69 -19.42 -10.84 -4.40
C MET A 69 -18.91 -10.75 -5.85
N GLN A 70 -19.76 -10.31 -6.77
CA GLN A 70 -19.39 -10.19 -8.18
C GLN A 70 -18.27 -9.15 -8.39
N VAL A 71 -18.35 -7.99 -7.75
CA VAL A 71 -17.30 -6.96 -7.82
C VAL A 71 -15.98 -7.45 -7.22
N ALA A 72 -16.04 -8.17 -6.09
CA ALA A 72 -14.88 -8.78 -5.47
C ALA A 72 -14.20 -9.79 -6.42
N GLU A 73 -14.99 -10.66 -7.05
CA GLU A 73 -14.51 -11.67 -7.99
C GLU A 73 -13.94 -11.05 -9.28
N ASP A 74 -14.65 -10.10 -9.89
CA ASP A 74 -14.24 -9.41 -11.13
C ASP A 74 -12.92 -8.65 -10.97
N ASN A 75 -12.61 -8.19 -9.75
CA ASN A 75 -11.40 -7.43 -9.44
C ASN A 75 -10.32 -8.26 -8.73
N ASP A 76 -10.54 -9.55 -8.50
CA ASP A 76 -9.67 -10.42 -7.70
C ASP A 76 -9.32 -9.78 -6.33
N THR A 77 -10.34 -9.22 -5.67
CA THR A 77 -10.20 -8.53 -4.38
C THR A 77 -11.13 -9.12 -3.32
N ARG A 78 -10.73 -9.01 -2.05
CA ARG A 78 -11.58 -9.36 -0.90
C ARG A 78 -12.23 -8.11 -0.33
N ILE A 79 -13.55 -8.15 -0.15
CA ILE A 79 -14.31 -7.07 0.48
C ILE A 79 -14.73 -7.54 1.88
N LEU A 80 -14.31 -6.78 2.89
CA LEU A 80 -14.67 -6.98 4.29
C LEU A 80 -15.45 -5.75 4.77
N ILE A 81 -16.70 -5.94 5.17
CA ILE A 81 -17.54 -4.90 5.77
C ILE A 81 -17.58 -5.12 7.27
N VAL A 82 -17.24 -4.07 8.00
CA VAL A 82 -17.11 -4.10 9.46
C VAL A 82 -17.86 -2.95 10.08
N ASP A 83 -18.54 -3.24 11.18
CA ASP A 83 -19.13 -2.22 12.02
C ASP A 83 -18.02 -1.54 12.82
N SER A 84 -17.77 -0.27 12.55
CA SER A 84 -16.75 0.51 13.25
C SER A 84 -17.09 0.76 14.72
N ALA A 85 -18.37 0.77 15.10
CA ALA A 85 -18.79 1.06 16.46
C ALA A 85 -18.64 -0.18 17.35
N GLU A 86 -19.03 -1.35 16.82
CA GLU A 86 -19.00 -2.62 17.55
C GLU A 86 -17.73 -3.44 17.29
N SER A 87 -16.91 -3.05 16.30
CA SER A 87 -15.74 -3.80 15.83
C SER A 87 -16.09 -5.24 15.45
N THR A 88 -17.24 -5.42 14.81
CA THR A 88 -17.77 -6.73 14.38
C THR A 88 -17.79 -6.83 12.86
N VAL A 89 -17.56 -8.03 12.34
CA VAL A 89 -17.69 -8.30 10.89
C VAL A 89 -19.15 -8.39 10.51
N GLN A 90 -19.58 -7.59 9.53
CA GLN A 90 -20.93 -7.66 8.96
C GLN A 90 -20.96 -8.54 7.70
N PHE A 91 -19.89 -8.51 6.89
CA PHE A 91 -19.81 -9.28 5.66
C PHE A 91 -18.36 -9.52 5.24
N ASP A 92 -18.09 -10.70 4.68
CA ASP A 92 -16.78 -11.09 4.13
C ASP A 92 -16.99 -11.89 2.84
N THR A 93 -16.51 -11.38 1.70
CA THR A 93 -16.63 -12.09 0.42
C THR A 93 -15.83 -13.39 0.36
N ALA A 94 -14.78 -13.51 1.16
CA ALA A 94 -13.99 -14.75 1.23
C ALA A 94 -14.64 -15.82 2.12
N GLY A 95 -15.66 -15.46 2.92
CA GLY A 95 -16.29 -16.37 3.88
C GLY A 95 -15.34 -16.92 4.95
N LEU A 96 -14.21 -16.26 5.18
CA LEU A 96 -13.19 -16.70 6.15
C LEU A 96 -13.53 -16.23 7.56
N ILE A 97 -14.25 -15.11 7.68
CA ILE A 97 -14.68 -14.55 8.95
C ILE A 97 -16.20 -14.54 9.00
N GLU A 98 -16.75 -15.20 10.02
CA GLU A 98 -18.19 -15.27 10.23
C GLU A 98 -18.77 -13.90 10.62
N GLN A 99 -20.00 -13.65 10.20
CA GLN A 99 -20.74 -12.46 10.61
C GLN A 99 -20.90 -12.42 12.14
N GLY A 100 -20.69 -11.25 12.74
CA GLY A 100 -20.72 -11.03 14.19
C GLY A 100 -19.38 -11.30 14.89
N THR A 101 -18.37 -11.81 14.18
CA THR A 101 -17.04 -12.02 14.77
C THR A 101 -16.41 -10.67 15.12
N SER A 102 -15.95 -10.53 16.37
CA SER A 102 -15.21 -9.34 16.80
C SER A 102 -13.80 -9.35 16.23
N ILE A 103 -13.38 -8.23 15.66
CA ILE A 103 -12.06 -8.04 15.09
C ILE A 103 -11.39 -6.82 15.71
N ASN A 104 -10.08 -6.90 15.92
CA ASN A 104 -9.31 -5.76 16.42
C ASN A 104 -8.97 -4.84 15.25
N LEU A 105 -9.65 -3.69 15.18
CA LEU A 105 -9.42 -2.66 14.17
C LEU A 105 -8.49 -1.58 14.76
N GLU A 106 -7.24 -1.56 14.30
CA GLU A 106 -6.31 -0.48 14.63
C GLU A 106 -6.27 0.55 13.50
N ARG A 107 -6.66 1.79 13.80
CA ARG A 107 -6.61 2.88 12.82
C ARG A 107 -5.16 3.37 12.71
N ASP A 108 -4.60 3.27 11.52
CA ASP A 108 -3.28 3.83 11.21
C ASP A 108 -3.29 5.37 11.46
N PRO A 109 -2.47 5.88 12.40
CA PRO A 109 -2.44 7.31 12.72
C PRO A 109 -1.80 8.16 11.61
N THR A 110 -1.10 7.54 10.66
CA THR A 110 -0.37 8.23 9.58
C THR A 110 -1.16 8.28 8.26
N TYR A 111 -2.22 7.48 8.12
CA TYR A 111 -3.04 7.46 6.91
C TYR A 111 -3.84 8.77 6.76
N ARG A 112 -3.66 9.44 5.63
CA ARG A 112 -4.43 10.63 5.23
C ARG A 112 -5.05 10.39 3.87
N LEU A 113 -6.37 10.50 3.78
CA LEU A 113 -7.08 10.52 2.49
C LEU A 113 -6.66 11.77 1.71
N ASP A 114 -5.90 11.61 0.62
CA ASP A 114 -5.59 12.71 -0.28
C ASP A 114 -6.83 13.07 -1.11
N THR A 115 -7.58 14.05 -0.62
CA THR A 115 -8.84 14.51 -1.22
C THR A 115 -8.61 15.28 -2.53
N ARG A 116 -7.36 15.52 -2.94
CA ARG A 116 -7.03 16.29 -4.15
C ARG A 116 -6.96 15.44 -5.42
N ALA A 117 -6.98 14.11 -5.30
CA ALA A 117 -6.87 13.19 -6.44
C ALA A 117 -8.22 12.73 -7.02
N SER A 118 -9.36 13.31 -6.61
CA SER A 118 -10.67 13.05 -7.21
C SER A 118 -10.97 14.06 -8.31
N PRO A 119 -10.92 13.67 -9.61
CA PRO A 119 -11.53 14.47 -10.64
C PRO A 119 -13.05 14.48 -10.40
N ARG A 120 -13.64 15.68 -10.42
CA ARG A 120 -15.08 15.90 -10.42
C ARG A 120 -15.72 15.40 -11.71
#